data_AF-A0A7C6JUR5-F1
#
_entry.id   AF-A0A7C6JUR5-F1
#
_cell.length_a   1.000
_cell.length_b   1.000
_cell.length_c   1.000
_cell.angle_alpha   90.00
_cell.angle_beta   90.00
_cell.angle_gamma   90.00
#
_symmetry.space_group_name_H-M   'P 1'
#
loop_
_entity.id
_entity.type
_entity.pdbx_description
1 polymer ?
#
loop_
_entity_poly.entity_id
_entity_poly.type
_entity_poly.pdbx_seq_one_letter_code
_entity_poly.pdbx_strand_id
1 'polypeptide(L)'
;MKVITEAILRLELKASEPEVYYVEKGKLLSPAAREYLQQRKIKVANACNERSEKTAVSESRTPEEKPAPATVSDAKFIDYETGAYYTEKPEHMTHLHGNVLVVKNHPRIIFRGKLDSLQSLIVLEQTVLAEKEGNQKVIRDLSEILGILRQIMRCDVLEEELKSDTILGLTHAELRERSHDPMKYYKVKQMV
;
A
#
# COMPACT_ATOMS: atom_id res chain seq x y z
N MET A 1 -15.41 20.47 -25.14
CA MET A 1 -15.61 19.07 -24.72
C MET A 1 -17.11 18.76 -24.74
N LYS A 2 -17.56 17.82 -25.57
CA LYS A 2 -18.99 17.45 -25.69
C LYS A 2 -19.21 16.08 -25.02
N VAL A 3 -19.95 16.07 -23.93
CA VAL A 3 -20.38 14.85 -23.21
C VAL A 3 -21.71 14.41 -23.81
N ILE A 4 -21.84 13.13 -24.16
CA ILE A 4 -23.12 12.55 -24.60
C ILE A 4 -23.91 12.18 -23.35
N THR A 5 -25.00 12.89 -23.10
CA THR A 5 -25.91 12.66 -21.98
C THR A 5 -27.14 11.87 -22.42
N GLU A 6 -27.78 11.17 -21.47
CA GLU A 6 -28.97 10.35 -21.68
C GLU A 6 -30.09 11.05 -22.47
N ALA A 7 -30.25 12.36 -22.26
CA ALA A 7 -31.28 13.15 -22.96
C ALA A 7 -31.07 13.21 -24.48
N ILE A 8 -29.82 13.20 -24.95
CA ILE A 8 -29.49 13.21 -26.38
C ILE A 8 -29.76 11.84 -26.99
N LEU A 9 -29.37 10.77 -26.29
CA LEU A 9 -29.65 9.39 -26.68
C LEU A 9 -31.16 9.09 -26.75
N ARG A 10 -31.96 9.62 -25.81
CA ARG A 10 -33.43 9.48 -25.86
C ARG A 10 -34.07 10.14 -27.08
N LEU A 11 -33.51 11.24 -27.58
CA LEU A 11 -34.01 11.93 -28.77
C LEU A 11 -33.62 11.19 -30.06
N GLU A 12 -32.39 10.66 -30.13
CA GLU A 12 -31.90 9.89 -31.29
C GLU A 12 -32.58 8.51 -31.41
N LEU A 13 -32.79 7.80 -30.29
CA LEU A 13 -33.46 6.49 -30.27
C LEU A 13 -34.97 6.53 -30.51
N LYS A 14 -35.58 7.73 -30.61
CA LYS A 14 -36.99 7.87 -31.00
C LYS A 14 -37.18 7.77 -32.52
N ALA A 15 -36.13 8.04 -33.30
CA ALA A 15 -36.18 8.08 -34.76
C ALA A 15 -35.68 6.78 -35.41
N SER A 16 -34.73 6.07 -34.79
CA SER A 16 -34.22 4.78 -35.26
C SER A 16 -33.81 3.93 -34.07
N GLU A 17 -34.17 2.64 -34.08
CA GLU A 17 -33.71 1.64 -33.10
C GLU A 17 -32.58 0.78 -33.70
N PRO A 18 -31.32 1.25 -33.72
CA PRO A 18 -30.21 0.41 -34.14
C PRO A 18 -29.74 -0.51 -33.02
N GLU A 19 -29.41 -1.75 -33.38
CA GLU A 19 -28.93 -2.81 -32.48
C GLU A 19 -27.48 -2.58 -31.98
N VAL A 20 -26.75 -1.65 -32.60
CA VAL A 20 -25.35 -1.30 -32.28
C VAL A 20 -25.14 0.22 -32.33
N TYR A 21 -24.70 0.83 -31.22
CA TYR A 21 -24.37 2.26 -31.14
C TYR A 21 -22.85 2.44 -31.16
N TYR A 22 -22.35 3.13 -32.19
CA TYR A 22 -20.92 3.41 -32.37
C TYR A 22 -20.56 4.76 -31.74
N VAL A 23 -19.62 4.76 -30.79
CA VAL A 23 -19.14 5.99 -30.13
C VAL A 23 -17.88 6.48 -30.84
N GLU A 24 -17.95 7.69 -31.42
CA GLU A 24 -16.82 8.33 -32.09
C GLU A 24 -15.70 8.73 -31.11
N LYS A 25 -14.44 8.62 -31.56
CA LYS A 25 -13.25 8.99 -30.77
C LYS A 25 -13.31 10.46 -30.33
N GLY A 26 -13.30 10.68 -29.01
CA GLY A 26 -13.24 12.01 -28.39
C GLY A 26 -14.53 12.46 -27.67
N LYS A 27 -15.59 11.64 -27.66
CA LYS A 27 -16.82 11.91 -26.89
C LYS A 27 -16.93 10.94 -25.71
N LEU A 28 -17.01 11.49 -24.50
CA LEU A 28 -17.21 10.73 -23.25
C LEU A 28 -18.70 10.46 -23.05
N LEU A 29 -19.03 9.19 -22.79
CA LEU A 29 -20.37 8.74 -22.47
C LEU A 29 -20.62 8.91 -20.98
N SER A 30 -21.75 9.52 -20.58
CA SER A 30 -22.08 9.59 -19.15
C SER A 30 -22.47 8.20 -18.60
N PRO A 31 -22.28 7.93 -17.30
CA PRO A 31 -22.68 6.65 -16.68
C PRO A 31 -24.16 6.31 -16.93
N ALA A 32 -25.05 7.29 -16.87
CA ALA A 32 -26.49 7.12 -17.14
C ALA A 32 -26.78 6.76 -18.61
N ALA A 33 -26.00 7.28 -19.56
CA ALA A 33 -26.12 6.92 -20.97
C ALA A 33 -25.67 5.47 -21.25
N ARG A 34 -24.72 4.95 -20.47
CA ARG A 34 -24.25 3.56 -20.58
C ARG A 34 -25.30 2.58 -20.05
N GLU A 35 -25.93 2.89 -18.92
CA GLU A 35 -27.04 2.10 -18.37
C GLU A 35 -28.25 2.07 -19.30
N TYR A 36 -28.57 3.20 -19.94
CA TYR A 36 -29.70 3.27 -20.88
C TYR A 36 -29.52 2.39 -22.13
N LEU A 37 -28.30 2.32 -22.68
CA LEU A 37 -27.98 1.42 -23.80
C LEU A 37 -27.98 -0.06 -23.39
N GLN A 38 -27.57 -0.35 -22.15
CA GLN A 38 -27.57 -1.71 -21.59
C GLN A 38 -28.99 -2.22 -21.34
N GLN A 39 -29.89 -1.38 -20.83
CA GLN A 39 -31.31 -1.73 -20.62
C GLN A 39 -32.03 -2.06 -21.94
N ARG A 40 -31.66 -1.42 -23.05
CA ARG A 40 -32.22 -1.71 -24.38
C ARG A 40 -31.51 -2.83 -25.15
N LYS A 41 -30.53 -3.52 -24.55
CA LYS A 41 -29.72 -4.58 -25.18
C LYS A 41 -28.95 -4.14 -26.44
N ILE A 42 -28.56 -2.87 -26.53
CA ILE A 42 -27.82 -2.33 -27.69
C ILE A 42 -26.32 -2.45 -27.42
N LYS A 43 -25.58 -3.07 -28.34
CA LYS A 43 -24.13 -3.30 -28.18
C LYS A 43 -23.36 -2.01 -28.46
N VAL A 44 -22.42 -1.65 -27.58
CA VAL A 44 -21.56 -0.47 -27.75
C VAL A 44 -20.23 -0.91 -28.35
N ALA A 45 -19.93 -0.45 -29.56
CA ALA A 45 -18.68 -0.75 -30.24
C ALA A 45 -17.79 0.50 -30.28
N ASN A 46 -16.62 0.41 -29.64
CA ASN A 46 -15.59 1.45 -29.70
C ASN A 46 -14.74 1.23 -30.96
N ALA A 47 -14.69 2.23 -31.84
CA ALA A 47 -13.90 2.13 -33.07
C ALA A 47 -12.40 2.32 -32.79
N CYS A 48 -11.69 1.25 -32.43
CA CYS A 48 -10.24 1.13 -32.65
C CYS A 48 -9.74 -0.32 -32.55
N ASN A 49 -9.76 -1.05 -33.65
CA ASN A 49 -8.59 -1.81 -34.13
C ASN A 49 -8.82 -2.27 -35.58
N GLU A 50 -7.83 -2.02 -36.42
CA GLU A 50 -7.89 -2.22 -37.87
C GLU A 50 -7.61 -3.67 -38.30
N ARG A 51 -8.31 -4.07 -39.37
CA ARG A 51 -8.04 -5.09 -40.40
C ARG A 51 -6.91 -6.12 -40.17
N SER A 52 -7.31 -7.39 -40.18
CA SER A 52 -6.71 -8.44 -41.05
C SER A 52 -7.72 -9.58 -41.28
N GLU A 53 -8.17 -9.63 -42.54
CA GLU A 53 -8.63 -10.74 -43.40
C GLU A 53 -9.40 -11.99 -42.88
N LYS A 54 -10.64 -12.09 -43.39
CA LYS A 54 -11.44 -13.24 -43.90
C LYS A 54 -10.97 -14.68 -43.61
N THR A 55 -11.88 -15.57 -43.18
CA THR A 55 -12.50 -16.68 -44.00
C THR A 55 -13.45 -17.57 -43.16
N ALA A 56 -14.60 -17.92 -43.76
CA ALA A 56 -15.48 -19.11 -43.60
C ALA A 56 -16.24 -19.46 -42.28
N VAL A 57 -17.58 -19.30 -42.36
CA VAL A 57 -18.69 -20.26 -42.09
C VAL A 57 -18.46 -21.45 -41.14
N SER A 58 -19.25 -21.55 -40.06
CA SER A 58 -20.33 -22.57 -39.88
C SER A 58 -20.83 -22.67 -38.43
N GLU A 59 -22.11 -22.98 -38.31
CA GLU A 59 -22.96 -23.15 -37.13
C GLU A 59 -22.55 -24.30 -36.19
N SER A 60 -22.78 -24.15 -34.88
CA SER A 60 -23.48 -25.16 -34.03
C SER A 60 -23.66 -24.72 -32.55
N ARG A 61 -24.94 -24.58 -32.16
CA ARG A 61 -25.66 -24.92 -30.90
C ARG A 61 -24.88 -25.21 -29.58
N THR A 62 -25.14 -24.36 -28.56
CA THR A 62 -25.44 -24.54 -27.09
C THR A 62 -24.87 -25.73 -26.28
N PRO A 63 -24.70 -25.68 -24.92
CA PRO A 63 -25.33 -24.76 -23.93
C PRO A 63 -24.43 -24.24 -22.76
N GLU A 64 -24.99 -23.28 -21.99
CA GLU A 64 -24.72 -22.90 -20.58
C GLU A 64 -23.34 -23.15 -19.93
N GLU A 65 -22.64 -22.06 -19.61
CA GLU A 65 -21.87 -22.00 -18.37
C GLU A 65 -21.95 -20.59 -17.75
N LYS A 66 -22.28 -20.56 -16.46
CA LYS A 66 -22.32 -19.36 -15.61
C LYS A 66 -20.93 -18.70 -15.56
N PRO A 67 -20.83 -17.39 -15.34
CA PRO A 67 -19.59 -16.65 -15.50
C PRO A 67 -18.56 -17.10 -14.45
N ALA A 68 -17.50 -17.77 -14.89
CA ALA A 68 -16.28 -17.84 -14.12
C ALA A 68 -15.70 -16.42 -14.01
N PRO A 69 -15.33 -15.95 -12.81
CA PRO A 69 -14.71 -14.65 -12.65
C PRO A 69 -13.42 -14.61 -13.46
N ALA A 70 -13.27 -13.57 -14.28
CA ALA A 70 -12.01 -13.27 -14.93
C ALA A 70 -10.89 -13.32 -13.88
N THR A 71 -9.91 -14.14 -14.17
CA THR A 71 -8.83 -14.63 -13.33
C THR A 71 -8.10 -13.51 -12.57
N VAL A 72 -8.09 -13.61 -11.25
CA VAL A 72 -7.31 -12.82 -10.28
C VAL A 72 -5.82 -13.23 -10.32
N SER A 73 -5.26 -13.53 -11.49
CA SER A 73 -4.04 -14.34 -11.59
C SER A 73 -2.72 -13.58 -11.58
N ASP A 74 -2.69 -12.25 -11.62
CA ASP A 74 -1.42 -11.48 -11.63
C ASP A 74 -1.42 -10.26 -10.68
N ALA A 75 -2.28 -10.24 -9.66
CA ALA A 75 -2.25 -9.21 -8.62
C ALA A 75 -1.10 -9.51 -7.64
N LYS A 76 0.05 -8.85 -7.80
CA LYS A 76 1.25 -9.08 -6.99
C LYS A 76 1.26 -8.29 -5.68
N PHE A 77 0.61 -7.13 -5.65
CA PHE A 77 0.62 -6.23 -4.50
C PHE A 77 -0.78 -5.72 -4.14
N ILE A 78 -0.96 -5.35 -2.88
CA ILE A 78 -2.24 -4.89 -2.32
C ILE A 78 -2.02 -3.53 -1.64
N ASP A 79 -2.87 -2.55 -1.93
CA ASP A 79 -2.89 -1.26 -1.23
C ASP A 79 -3.49 -1.40 0.19
N TYR A 80 -2.80 -0.89 1.20
CA TYR A 80 -3.22 -0.98 2.60
C TYR A 80 -4.50 -0.17 2.91
N GLU A 81 -4.69 1.00 2.29
CA GLU A 81 -5.78 1.91 2.62
C GLU A 81 -7.04 1.63 1.81
N THR A 82 -6.87 1.29 0.54
CA THR A 82 -7.97 1.14 -0.43
C THR A 82 -8.27 -0.31 -0.79
N GLY A 83 -7.35 -1.25 -0.49
CA GLY A 83 -7.47 -2.65 -0.92
C GLY A 83 -7.31 -2.87 -2.43
N ALA A 84 -6.87 -1.84 -3.17
CA ALA A 84 -6.62 -1.95 -4.60
C ALA A 84 -5.48 -2.92 -4.90
N TYR A 85 -5.59 -3.65 -6.01
CA TYR A 85 -4.56 -4.58 -6.44
C TYR A 85 -3.65 -3.94 -7.49
N TYR A 86 -2.34 -4.17 -7.34
CA TYR A 86 -1.34 -3.74 -8.32
C TYR A 86 -0.58 -4.93 -8.90
N THR A 87 -0.36 -4.91 -10.20
CA THR A 87 0.52 -5.86 -10.90
C THR A 87 1.99 -5.48 -10.73
N GLU A 88 2.28 -4.19 -10.68
CA GLU A 88 3.64 -3.63 -10.48
C GLU A 88 3.64 -2.64 -9.31
N LYS A 89 4.78 -2.52 -8.62
CA LYS A 89 4.92 -1.62 -7.48
C LYS A 89 5.04 -0.15 -7.95
N PRO A 90 4.10 0.74 -7.58
CA PRO A 90 4.24 2.16 -7.89
C PRO A 90 5.41 2.79 -7.13
N GLU A 91 6.14 3.72 -7.75
CA GLU A 91 7.35 4.33 -7.17
C GLU A 91 7.09 5.12 -5.88
N HIS A 92 5.94 5.81 -5.80
CA HIS A 92 5.55 6.61 -4.64
C HIS A 92 5.11 5.75 -3.44
N MET A 93 5.03 4.43 -3.62
CA MET A 93 4.65 3.47 -2.58
C MET A 93 5.83 2.62 -2.13
N THR A 94 5.72 2.07 -0.93
CA THR A 94 6.70 1.17 -0.33
C THR A 94 6.01 0.02 0.38
N HIS A 95 6.76 -1.05 0.66
CA HIS A 95 6.22 -2.21 1.36
C HIS A 95 5.98 -1.88 2.84
N LEU A 96 4.78 -2.20 3.32
CA LEU A 96 4.47 -2.19 4.74
C LEU A 96 4.84 -3.53 5.37
N HIS A 97 4.22 -4.61 4.91
CA HIS A 97 4.52 -5.99 5.29
C HIS A 97 4.17 -6.91 4.11
N GLY A 98 4.96 -7.96 3.86
CA GLY A 98 4.73 -8.89 2.75
C GLY A 98 4.53 -8.19 1.40
N ASN A 99 3.37 -8.42 0.77
CA ASN A 99 2.96 -7.82 -0.51
C ASN A 99 2.06 -6.57 -0.35
N VAL A 100 1.89 -6.07 0.87
CA VAL A 100 1.07 -4.89 1.16
C VAL A 100 1.90 -3.62 0.99
N LEU A 101 1.34 -2.66 0.26
CA LEU A 101 1.96 -1.38 -0.06
C LEU A 101 1.26 -0.22 0.65
N VAL A 102 2.06 0.77 1.04
CA VAL A 102 1.61 2.07 1.57
C VAL A 102 2.34 3.20 0.89
N VAL A 103 1.76 4.39 0.90
CA VAL A 103 2.43 5.63 0.51
C VAL A 103 3.60 5.95 1.46
N LYS A 104 4.65 6.58 0.95
CA LYS A 104 5.89 6.86 1.72
C LYS A 104 5.69 7.80 2.92
N ASN A 105 4.64 8.62 2.92
CA ASN A 105 4.28 9.52 4.03
C ASN A 105 3.41 8.84 5.11
N HIS A 106 3.16 7.52 4.99
CA HIS A 106 2.38 6.79 5.98
C HIS A 106 3.05 6.81 7.37
N PRO A 107 2.30 6.97 8.48
CA PRO A 107 2.87 7.09 9.83
C PRO A 107 3.82 5.95 10.23
N ARG A 108 3.52 4.70 9.86
CA ARG A 108 4.41 3.55 10.12
C ARG A 108 5.75 3.67 9.38
N ILE A 109 5.77 4.20 8.17
CA ILE A 109 7.02 4.40 7.40
C ILE A 109 7.84 5.55 8.01
N ILE A 110 7.19 6.63 8.43
CA ILE A 110 7.85 7.71 9.16
C ILE A 110 8.45 7.18 10.47
N PHE A 111 7.71 6.35 11.20
CA PHE A 111 8.20 5.69 12.42
C PHE A 111 9.45 4.84 12.14
N ARG A 112 9.43 3.99 11.10
CA ARG A 112 10.61 3.21 10.68
C ARG A 112 11.80 4.10 10.35
N GLY A 113 11.59 5.19 9.61
CA GLY A 113 12.67 6.14 9.28
C GLY A 113 13.29 6.80 10.51
N LYS A 114 12.48 7.15 11.52
CA LYS A 114 12.98 7.68 12.80
C LYS A 114 13.73 6.62 13.59
N LEU A 115 13.24 5.39 13.60
CA LEU A 115 13.89 4.25 14.26
C LEU A 115 15.25 3.97 13.62
N ASP A 116 15.34 3.95 12.30
CA ASP A 116 16.59 3.77 11.55
C ASP A 116 17.59 4.92 11.81
N SER A 117 17.11 6.16 11.88
CA SER A 117 17.94 7.32 12.24
C SER A 117 18.51 7.18 13.66
N LEU A 118 17.70 6.72 14.62
CA LEU A 118 18.16 6.47 15.99
C LEU A 118 19.22 5.35 16.05
N GLN A 119 19.01 4.25 15.31
CA GLN A 119 20.00 3.17 15.22
C GLN A 119 21.33 3.67 14.66
N SER A 120 21.29 4.52 13.63
CA SER A 120 22.48 5.11 13.03
C SER A 120 23.24 6.01 14.02
N LEU A 121 22.53 6.81 14.82
CA LEU A 121 23.13 7.61 15.88
C LEU A 121 23.79 6.74 16.96
N ILE A 122 23.16 5.65 17.37
CA ILE A 122 23.75 4.74 18.35
C ILE A 122 25.04 4.12 17.80
N VAL A 123 25.04 3.64 16.56
CA VAL A 123 26.24 3.09 15.93
C VAL A 123 27.35 4.15 15.86
N LEU A 124 27.02 5.39 15.49
CA LEU A 124 27.99 6.49 15.47
C LEU A 124 28.61 6.72 16.85
N GLU A 125 27.79 6.86 17.89
CA GLU A 125 28.29 7.07 19.26
C GLU A 125 29.14 5.90 19.74
N GLN A 126 28.79 4.66 19.40
CA GLN A 126 29.60 3.49 19.72
C GLN A 126 30.98 3.57 19.04
N THR A 127 31.06 3.99 17.77
CA THR A 127 32.34 4.15 17.07
C THR A 127 33.21 5.25 17.69
N VAL A 128 32.61 6.39 18.02
CA VAL A 128 33.31 7.52 18.66
C VAL A 128 33.83 7.13 20.04
N LEU A 129 33.02 6.41 20.83
CA LEU A 129 33.44 5.91 22.15
C LEU A 129 34.53 4.85 22.03
N ALA A 130 34.45 3.95 21.06
CA ALA A 130 35.46 2.92 20.86
C ALA A 130 36.83 3.51 20.47
N GLU A 131 36.84 4.54 19.60
CA GLU A 131 38.07 5.22 19.18
C GLU A 131 38.77 5.95 20.34
N LYS A 132 37.99 6.53 21.27
CA LYS A 132 38.51 7.30 22.41
C LYS A 132 38.82 6.47 23.64
N GLU A 133 38.91 5.15 23.52
CA GLU A 133 39.01 4.21 24.66
C GLU A 133 37.94 4.47 25.73
N GLY A 134 36.74 4.82 25.28
CA GLY A 134 35.60 5.13 26.13
C GLY A 134 35.13 3.94 26.96
N ASN A 135 34.20 4.21 27.87
CA ASN A 135 33.72 3.21 28.81
C ASN A 135 33.09 2.00 28.10
N GLN A 136 33.74 0.85 28.20
CA GLN A 136 33.31 -0.41 27.58
C GLN A 136 31.96 -0.92 28.09
N LYS A 137 31.53 -0.51 29.29
CA LYS A 137 30.17 -0.80 29.77
C LYS A 137 29.15 -0.01 28.95
N VAL A 138 29.37 1.28 28.70
CA VAL A 138 28.45 2.12 27.92
C VAL A 138 28.33 1.60 26.49
N ILE A 139 29.43 1.21 25.86
CA ILE A 139 29.42 0.62 24.51
C ILE A 139 28.56 -0.66 24.46
N ARG A 140 28.69 -1.53 25.48
CA ARG A 140 27.88 -2.75 25.62
C ARG A 140 26.40 -2.45 25.87
N ASP A 141 26.10 -1.51 26.75
CA ASP A 141 24.73 -1.07 27.03
C ASP A 141 24.07 -0.51 25.74
N LEU A 142 24.79 0.28 24.95
CA LEU A 142 24.33 0.78 23.65
C LEU A 142 24.08 -0.36 22.63
N SER A 143 24.90 -1.42 22.64
CA SER A 143 24.69 -2.59 21.78
C SER A 143 23.40 -3.33 22.13
N GLU A 144 23.08 -3.43 23.42
CA GLU A 144 21.82 -4.03 23.88
C GLU A 144 20.61 -3.20 23.42
N ILE A 145 20.66 -1.87 23.61
CA ILE A 145 19.61 -0.96 23.13
C ILE A 145 19.44 -1.07 21.61
N LEU A 146 20.53 -1.12 20.86
CA LEU A 146 20.50 -1.31 19.41
C LEU A 146 19.83 -2.63 19.01
N GLY A 147 20.09 -3.71 19.74
CA GLY A 147 19.42 -5.00 19.57
C GLY A 147 17.90 -4.90 19.74
N ILE A 148 17.46 -4.18 20.78
CA ILE A 148 16.02 -3.97 21.06
C ILE A 148 15.37 -3.14 19.95
N LEU A 149 16.01 -2.07 19.49
CA LEU A 149 15.49 -1.25 18.38
C LEU A 149 15.34 -2.07 17.08
N ARG A 150 16.33 -2.91 16.77
CA ARG A 150 16.24 -3.84 15.62
C ARG A 150 15.11 -4.83 15.77
N GLN A 151 14.87 -5.33 16.98
CA GLN A 151 13.74 -6.22 17.26
C GLN A 151 12.39 -5.50 17.06
N ILE A 152 12.26 -4.25 17.52
CA ILE A 152 11.06 -3.43 17.29
C ILE A 152 10.81 -3.27 15.78
N MET A 153 11.86 -2.96 15.01
CA MET A 153 11.75 -2.85 13.55
C MET A 153 11.35 -4.17 12.88
N ARG A 154 11.92 -5.30 13.31
CA ARG A 154 11.55 -6.64 12.82
C ARG A 154 10.09 -6.95 13.11
N CYS A 155 9.64 -6.75 14.35
CA CYS A 155 8.26 -6.98 14.76
C CYS A 155 7.28 -6.12 13.96
N ASP A 156 7.59 -4.84 13.73
CA ASP A 156 6.74 -3.97 12.91
C ASP A 156 6.71 -4.39 11.42
N VAL A 157 7.80 -4.93 10.87
CA VAL A 157 7.82 -5.42 9.47
C VAL A 157 7.08 -6.76 9.31
N LEU A 158 7.20 -7.64 10.31
CA LEU A 158 6.60 -8.98 10.28
C LEU A 158 5.17 -9.04 10.86
N GLU A 159 4.68 -7.93 11.41
CA GLU A 159 3.42 -7.87 12.15
C GLU A 159 3.37 -8.87 13.32
N GLU A 160 4.49 -8.98 14.03
CA GLU A 160 4.60 -9.78 15.25
C GLU A 160 4.47 -8.91 16.50
N GLU A 161 3.92 -9.47 17.57
CA GLU A 161 3.94 -8.80 18.88
C GLU A 161 5.38 -8.64 19.40
N LEU A 162 5.67 -7.46 19.95
CA LEU A 162 6.95 -7.20 20.58
C LEU A 162 7.04 -7.95 21.91
N LYS A 163 7.91 -8.95 21.96
CA LYS A 163 8.22 -9.71 23.18
C LYS A 163 9.55 -9.24 23.75
N SER A 164 9.53 -8.10 24.40
CA SER A 164 10.68 -7.56 25.12
C SER A 164 10.20 -6.93 26.42
N ASP A 165 10.54 -7.58 27.53
CA ASP A 165 10.04 -7.20 28.86
C ASP A 165 11.02 -6.27 29.59
N THR A 166 12.28 -6.20 29.13
CA THR A 166 13.35 -5.44 29.78
C THR A 166 14.26 -4.70 28.79
N ILE A 167 14.83 -3.59 29.25
CA ILE A 167 15.87 -2.82 28.58
C ILE A 167 17.00 -2.61 29.58
N LEU A 168 18.24 -3.04 29.27
CA LEU A 168 19.38 -2.99 30.19
C LEU A 168 19.12 -3.74 31.50
N GLY A 169 18.38 -4.85 31.41
CA GLY A 169 17.94 -5.64 32.57
C GLY A 169 16.88 -4.97 33.45
N LEU A 170 16.28 -3.87 33.00
CA LEU A 170 15.25 -3.13 33.74
C LEU A 170 13.88 -3.29 33.08
N THR A 171 12.88 -3.59 33.89
CA THR A 171 11.47 -3.57 33.46
C THR A 171 11.00 -2.14 33.21
N HIS A 172 9.85 -2.00 32.53
CA HIS A 172 9.22 -0.69 32.33
C HIS A 172 8.98 0.08 33.64
N ALA A 173 8.54 -0.61 34.69
CA ALA A 173 8.30 -0.01 36.00
C ALA A 173 9.61 0.50 36.64
N GLU A 174 10.67 -0.29 36.60
CA GLU A 174 11.98 0.09 37.15
C GLU A 174 12.62 1.23 36.36
N LEU A 175 12.51 1.23 35.03
CA LEU A 175 12.97 2.36 34.20
C LEU A 175 12.26 3.66 34.60
N ARG A 176 10.93 3.59 34.77
CA ARG A 176 10.13 4.75 35.18
C ARG A 176 10.53 5.24 36.56
N GLU A 177 10.73 4.34 37.52
CA GLU A 177 11.16 4.70 38.87
C GLU A 177 12.55 5.38 38.85
N ARG A 178 13.50 4.80 38.12
CA ARG A 178 14.87 5.34 38.02
C ARG A 178 14.94 6.68 37.28
N SER A 179 14.06 6.89 36.30
CA SER A 179 13.94 8.17 35.60
C SER A 179 13.33 9.25 36.48
N HIS A 180 12.44 8.89 37.42
CA HIS A 180 11.79 9.84 38.31
C HIS A 180 12.65 10.21 39.52
N ASP A 181 13.50 9.30 40.00
CA ASP A 181 14.43 9.55 41.11
C ASP A 181 15.89 9.17 40.77
N PRO A 182 16.55 9.95 39.88
CA PRO A 182 17.93 9.68 39.51
C PRO A 182 18.91 9.84 40.68
N MET A 183 18.54 10.62 41.72
CA MET A 183 19.39 10.84 42.88
C MET A 183 19.49 9.58 43.74
N LYS A 184 18.38 8.85 43.97
CA LYS A 184 18.37 7.58 44.69
C LYS A 184 19.31 6.56 44.04
N TYR A 185 19.22 6.41 42.72
CA TYR A 185 19.84 5.32 41.96
C TYR A 185 21.23 5.62 41.39
N TYR A 186 21.44 6.84 40.89
CA TYR A 186 22.68 7.20 40.19
C TYR A 186 23.49 8.27 40.92
N LYS A 187 22.97 8.83 42.02
CA LYS A 187 23.56 9.97 42.74
C LYS A 187 23.76 11.19 41.84
N VAL A 188 22.91 11.32 40.82
CA VAL A 188 22.89 12.45 39.89
C VAL A 188 21.67 13.30 40.21
N LYS A 189 21.87 14.62 40.33
CA LYS A 189 20.77 15.56 40.54
C LYS A 189 19.87 15.55 39.30
N GLN A 190 18.56 15.50 39.52
CA GLN A 190 17.60 15.61 38.42
C GLN A 190 17.85 16.91 37.66
N MET A 191 17.95 16.82 36.33
CA MET A 191 17.95 17.99 35.47
C MET A 191 16.52 18.51 35.45
N VAL A 192 16.29 19.66 36.11
CA VAL A 192 15.02 20.41 36.15
C VAL A 192 15.05 21.46 35.07
#